data_AF-A0A432HWG0-F1
#
_entry.id   AF-A0A432HWG0-F1
#
_cell.length_a   1.000
_cell.length_b   1.000
_cell.length_c   1.000
_cell.angle_alpha   90.00
_cell.angle_beta   90.00
_cell.angle_gamma   90.00
#
_symmetry.space_group_name_H-M   'P 1'
#
loop_
_entity.id
_entity.type
_entity.pdbx_description
1 polymer ?
#
loop_
_entity_poly.entity_id
_entity_poly.type
_entity_poly.pdbx_seq_one_letter_code
_entity_poly.pdbx_strand_id
1 'polypeptide(L)'
;MHEGIAPDVLWLAAELAVGPAAYVAQQTLFAPAGAGTHLAITDALAQWPHGYCPACGSWPAFGEDPDRSRQLRCSFCGVGWRLRDPGCTYCGGAPSHLTALTPEPDAAPRAELCSGCGAYLKWLDLPEPTPFELLPVEDLASTPLDVLAVQKGFGRPSLPDLGGPERHPCQVEDPAQ
;
A
#
# COMPACT_ATOMS: atom_id res chain seq x y z
N MET A 1 -29.22 9.63 -25.95
CA MET A 1 -27.82 9.47 -25.52
C MET A 1 -27.87 8.83 -24.14
N HIS A 2 -27.52 7.55 -24.02
CA HIS A 2 -27.18 7.01 -22.71
C HIS A 2 -25.72 7.38 -22.49
N GLU A 3 -25.47 8.47 -21.79
CA GLU A 3 -24.19 8.70 -21.13
C GLU A 3 -24.07 7.62 -20.05
N GLY A 4 -23.48 6.49 -20.43
CA GLY A 4 -23.15 5.44 -19.47
C GLY A 4 -22.15 5.98 -18.46
N ILE A 5 -22.29 5.58 -17.20
CA ILE A 5 -21.28 5.85 -16.17
C ILE A 5 -19.96 5.25 -16.66
N ALA A 6 -18.89 6.04 -16.65
CA ALA A 6 -17.57 5.55 -17.03
C ALA A 6 -17.20 4.34 -16.14
N PRO A 7 -16.65 3.25 -16.71
CA PRO A 7 -16.32 2.05 -15.94
C PRO A 7 -15.48 2.32 -14.69
N ASP A 8 -14.55 3.27 -14.76
CA ASP A 8 -13.68 3.66 -13.63
C ASP A 8 -14.48 4.32 -12.49
N VAL A 9 -15.51 5.09 -12.83
CA VAL A 9 -16.40 5.73 -11.84
C VAL A 9 -17.28 4.67 -11.19
N LEU A 10 -17.77 3.70 -11.96
CA LEU A 10 -18.53 2.58 -11.43
C LEU A 10 -17.68 1.70 -10.50
N TRP A 11 -16.43 1.43 -10.90
CA TRP A 11 -15.46 0.68 -10.10
C TRP A 11 -15.14 1.40 -8.79
N LEU A 12 -14.81 2.69 -8.84
CA LEU A 12 -14.56 3.50 -7.64
C LEU A 12 -15.77 3.53 -6.71
N ALA A 13 -16.98 3.72 -7.26
CA ALA A 13 -18.20 3.69 -6.46
C ALA A 13 -18.42 2.33 -5.79
N ALA A 14 -18.13 1.23 -6.49
CA ALA A 14 -18.19 -0.11 -5.93
C ALA A 14 -17.17 -0.27 -4.78
N GLU A 15 -15.90 0.10 -5.01
CA GLU A 15 -14.84 0.05 -3.98
C GLU A 15 -15.21 0.85 -2.73
N LEU A 16 -15.72 2.08 -2.90
CA LEU A 16 -16.16 2.91 -1.78
C LEU A 16 -17.37 2.31 -1.04
N ALA A 17 -18.28 1.64 -1.75
CA ALA A 17 -19.43 0.99 -1.15
C ALA A 17 -19.04 -0.28 -0.36
N VAL A 18 -18.06 -1.06 -0.84
CA VAL A 18 -17.62 -2.29 -0.15
C VAL A 18 -16.50 -2.06 0.87
N GLY A 19 -15.77 -0.95 0.81
CA GLY A 19 -14.68 -0.63 1.75
C GLY A 19 -15.08 -0.76 3.23
N PRO A 20 -16.15 -0.10 3.70
CA PRO A 20 -16.60 -0.23 5.10
C PRO A 20 -16.95 -1.67 5.48
N ALA A 21 -17.56 -2.45 4.57
CA ALA A 21 -17.86 -3.85 4.82
C ALA A 21 -16.58 -4.70 4.91
N ALA A 22 -15.60 -4.46 4.05
CA ALA A 22 -14.29 -5.11 4.11
C ALA A 22 -13.54 -4.74 5.40
N TYR A 23 -13.63 -3.48 5.84
CA TYR A 23 -13.07 -3.01 7.11
C TYR A 23 -13.68 -3.73 8.32
N VAL A 24 -15.00 -3.82 8.40
CA VAL A 24 -15.69 -4.55 9.48
C VAL A 24 -15.35 -6.04 9.44
N ALA A 25 -15.33 -6.65 8.24
CA ALA A 25 -15.01 -8.06 8.09
C ALA A 25 -13.58 -8.37 8.57
N GLN A 26 -12.59 -7.57 8.17
CA GLN A 26 -11.20 -7.84 8.58
C GLN A 26 -10.99 -7.66 10.09
N GLN A 27 -11.71 -6.76 10.76
CA GLN A 27 -11.63 -6.61 12.22
C GLN A 27 -11.99 -7.90 12.96
N THR A 28 -12.88 -8.73 12.43
CA THR A 28 -13.22 -10.01 13.08
C THR A 28 -12.07 -11.01 13.09
N LEU A 29 -11.11 -10.87 12.17
CA LEU A 29 -9.99 -11.79 11.99
C LEU A 29 -8.67 -11.21 12.51
N PHE A 30 -8.46 -9.90 12.34
CA PHE A 30 -7.20 -9.21 12.58
C PHE A 30 -7.26 -8.17 13.71
N ALA A 31 -8.33 -8.13 14.51
CA ALA A 31 -8.42 -7.21 15.64
C ALA A 31 -7.20 -7.34 16.59
N PRO A 32 -6.66 -6.21 17.08
CA PRO A 32 -5.59 -6.23 18.07
C PRO A 32 -6.07 -6.89 19.38
N ALA A 33 -5.10 -7.42 20.13
CA ALA A 33 -5.29 -8.32 21.27
C ALA A 33 -6.52 -8.03 22.15
N GLY A 34 -7.46 -8.98 22.15
CA GLY A 34 -8.70 -8.98 22.92
C GLY A 34 -9.41 -10.35 22.92
N ALA A 35 -10.59 -10.43 23.51
CA ALA A 35 -11.43 -11.64 23.51
C ALA A 35 -11.91 -11.93 22.07
N GLY A 36 -11.25 -12.85 21.38
CA GLY A 36 -11.46 -13.12 19.95
C GLY A 36 -10.18 -13.19 19.11
N THR A 37 -9.01 -12.93 19.71
CA THR A 37 -7.73 -13.05 19.00
C THR A 37 -7.47 -14.49 18.56
N HIS A 38 -7.41 -14.72 17.26
CA HIS A 38 -7.00 -15.99 16.70
C HIS A 38 -5.48 -16.07 16.64
N LEU A 39 -4.85 -16.71 17.64
CA LEU A 39 -3.39 -16.77 17.78
C LEU A 39 -2.69 -17.22 16.48
N ALA A 40 -3.23 -18.22 15.79
CA ALA A 40 -2.71 -18.69 14.51
C ALA A 40 -2.71 -17.60 13.41
N ILE A 41 -3.73 -16.73 13.39
CA ILE A 41 -3.81 -15.61 12.44
C ILE A 41 -2.81 -14.52 12.83
N THR A 42 -2.68 -14.21 14.13
CA THR A 42 -1.68 -13.25 14.63
C THR A 42 -0.26 -13.69 14.30
N ASP A 43 0.06 -14.97 14.51
CA ASP A 43 1.36 -15.54 14.20
C ASP A 43 1.63 -15.54 12.69
N ALA A 44 0.62 -15.85 11.87
CA ALA A 44 0.72 -15.79 10.42
C ALA A 44 0.93 -14.35 9.93
N LEU A 45 0.23 -13.37 10.50
CA LEU A 45 0.39 -11.95 10.19
C LEU A 45 1.79 -11.46 10.55
N ALA A 46 2.32 -11.87 11.71
CA ALA A 46 3.67 -11.52 12.15
C ALA A 46 4.76 -12.12 11.23
N GLN A 47 4.46 -13.24 10.57
CA GLN A 47 5.35 -13.94 9.65
C GLN A 47 5.03 -13.68 8.17
N TRP A 48 4.16 -12.71 7.89
CA TRP A 48 3.68 -12.45 6.53
C TRP A 48 4.85 -12.03 5.62
N PRO A 49 5.19 -12.83 4.58
CA PRO A 49 6.39 -12.61 3.78
C PRO A 49 6.16 -11.66 2.61
N HIS A 50 4.92 -11.23 2.37
CA HIS A 50 4.55 -10.45 1.20
C HIS A 50 4.31 -8.97 1.55
N GLY A 51 4.53 -8.09 0.58
CA GLY A 51 4.23 -6.67 0.78
C GLY A 51 2.80 -6.26 0.44
N TYR A 52 1.98 -7.14 -0.13
CA TYR A 52 0.55 -6.89 -0.30
C TYR A 52 -0.24 -7.24 0.97
N CYS A 53 -1.45 -6.70 1.05
CA CYS A 53 -2.34 -6.82 2.19
C CYS A 53 -2.73 -8.29 2.45
N PRO A 54 -2.53 -8.81 3.67
CA PRO A 54 -2.88 -10.19 4.01
C PRO A 54 -4.39 -10.46 4.08
N ALA A 55 -5.22 -9.41 4.15
CA ALA A 55 -6.68 -9.54 4.24
C ALA A 55 -7.38 -9.53 2.87
N CYS A 56 -6.93 -8.68 1.94
CA CYS A 56 -7.63 -8.46 0.66
C CYS A 56 -6.73 -8.51 -0.58
N GLY A 57 -5.41 -8.64 -0.41
CA GLY A 57 -4.47 -8.70 -1.53
C GLY A 57 -4.11 -7.35 -2.15
N SER A 58 -4.67 -6.21 -1.72
CA SER A 58 -4.28 -4.90 -2.26
C SER A 58 -2.85 -4.50 -1.88
N TRP A 59 -2.21 -3.67 -2.70
CA TRP A 59 -0.99 -2.96 -2.29
C TRP A 59 -1.26 -1.98 -1.13
N PRO A 60 -0.25 -1.64 -0.32
CA PRO A 60 -0.41 -0.60 0.69
C PRO A 60 -0.59 0.77 0.03
N ALA A 61 -1.42 1.62 0.64
CA ALA A 61 -1.53 3.02 0.24
C ALA A 61 -0.26 3.79 0.60
N PHE A 62 0.24 3.55 1.82
CA PHE A 62 1.49 4.06 2.35
C PHE A 62 1.96 3.18 3.52
N GLY A 63 3.21 3.36 3.92
CA GLY A 63 3.68 3.01 5.24
C GLY A 63 3.58 4.20 6.19
N GLU A 64 3.31 3.95 7.45
CA GLU A 64 3.38 4.93 8.53
C GLU A 64 4.34 4.41 9.61
N ASP A 65 4.94 5.32 10.38
CA ASP A 65 5.92 4.96 11.40
C ASP A 65 5.59 5.47 12.81
N PRO A 66 4.34 5.34 13.31
CA PRO A 66 4.02 5.73 14.68
C PRO A 66 4.87 4.87 15.63
N ASP A 67 5.55 5.52 16.57
CA ASP A 67 6.45 4.88 17.53
C ASP A 67 7.54 3.98 16.91
N ARG A 68 8.01 4.30 15.70
CA ARG A 68 9.02 3.49 14.97
C ARG A 68 8.56 2.06 14.61
N SER A 69 7.24 1.85 14.49
CA SER A 69 6.63 0.54 14.21
C SER A 69 6.71 0.08 12.75
N ARG A 70 6.95 0.99 11.80
CA ARG A 70 7.00 0.76 10.33
C ARG A 70 5.85 -0.11 9.82
N GLN A 71 4.63 0.40 9.91
CA GLN A 71 3.43 -0.32 9.51
C GLN A 71 2.96 0.08 8.10
N LEU A 72 2.71 -0.91 7.25
CA LEU A 72 2.02 -0.75 5.98
C LEU A 72 0.51 -0.67 6.21
N ARG A 73 -0.19 0.21 5.47
CA ARG A 73 -1.64 0.44 5.62
C ARG A 73 -2.38 0.19 4.31
N CYS A 74 -3.46 -0.58 4.38
CA CYS A 74 -4.35 -0.82 3.24
C CYS A 74 -5.51 0.17 3.23
N SER A 75 -5.63 1.00 2.19
CA SER A 75 -6.75 1.95 2.06
C SER A 75 -8.11 1.28 1.80
N PHE A 76 -8.13 0.03 1.34
CA PHE A 76 -9.37 -0.68 1.03
C PHE A 76 -10.03 -1.31 2.26
N CYS A 77 -9.30 -2.16 3.00
CA CYS A 77 -9.84 -2.87 4.16
C CYS A 77 -9.32 -2.34 5.52
N GLY A 78 -8.36 -1.40 5.52
CA GLY A 78 -7.83 -0.79 6.74
C GLY A 78 -6.83 -1.62 7.54
N VAL A 79 -6.60 -2.90 7.19
CA VAL A 79 -5.63 -3.74 7.92
C VAL A 79 -4.22 -3.11 7.87
N GLY A 80 -3.51 -3.22 8.98
CA GLY A 80 -2.11 -2.81 9.08
C GLY A 80 -1.19 -4.01 9.29
N TRP A 81 -0.06 -4.05 8.59
CA TRP A 81 0.92 -5.15 8.70
C TRP A 81 2.35 -4.63 8.59
N ARG A 82 3.33 -5.49 8.86
CA ARG A 82 4.76 -5.16 8.74
C ARG A 82 5.40 -6.09 7.73
N LEU A 83 6.42 -5.62 7.03
CA LEU A 83 7.27 -6.51 6.26
C LEU A 83 8.10 -7.37 7.22
N ARG A 84 8.08 -8.68 7.00
CA ARG A 84 8.94 -9.63 7.73
C ARG A 84 10.42 -9.37 7.45
N ASP A 85 10.76 -9.21 6.19
CA ASP A 85 12.13 -9.06 5.72
C ASP A 85 12.34 -7.64 5.15
N PRO A 86 13.41 -6.91 5.53
CA PRO A 86 13.70 -5.61 4.95
C PRO A 86 13.96 -5.71 3.45
N GLY A 87 13.26 -4.90 2.66
CA GLY A 87 13.39 -4.91 1.20
C GLY A 87 12.28 -4.12 0.53
N CYS A 88 12.25 -4.14 -0.80
CA CYS A 88 11.19 -3.51 -1.57
C CYS A 88 9.85 -4.17 -1.26
N THR A 89 8.88 -3.39 -0.82
CA THR A 89 7.49 -3.84 -0.57
C THR A 89 6.87 -4.54 -1.78
N TYR A 90 7.23 -4.14 -3.01
CA TYR A 90 6.58 -4.66 -4.21
C TYR A 90 7.25 -5.89 -4.79
N CYS A 91 8.57 -5.86 -5.02
CA CYS A 91 9.30 -6.96 -5.67
C CYS A 91 10.15 -7.81 -4.70
N GLY A 92 10.15 -7.51 -3.39
CA GLY A 92 10.99 -8.22 -2.41
C GLY A 92 12.51 -8.01 -2.58
N GLY A 93 12.93 -7.13 -3.50
CA GLY A 93 14.34 -6.86 -3.76
C GLY A 93 15.09 -6.31 -2.54
N ALA A 94 16.41 -6.51 -2.51
CA ALA A 94 17.24 -6.15 -1.37
C ALA A 94 17.19 -4.64 -1.02
N PRO A 95 17.43 -4.27 0.26
CA PRO A 95 17.45 -2.86 0.70
C PRO A 95 18.42 -1.97 -0.07
N SER A 96 19.47 -2.53 -0.68
CA SER A 96 20.42 -1.78 -1.53
C SER A 96 19.80 -1.21 -2.80
N HIS A 97 18.60 -1.65 -3.19
CA HIS A 97 17.84 -1.07 -4.30
C HIS A 97 16.96 0.11 -3.86
N LEU A 98 16.90 0.41 -2.57
CA LEU A 98 15.99 1.42 -2.01
C LEU A 98 16.71 2.73 -1.74
N THR A 99 16.10 3.82 -2.20
CA THR A 99 16.55 5.19 -1.92
C THR A 99 15.36 6.02 -1.43
N ALA A 100 15.57 6.85 -0.41
CA ALA A 100 14.54 7.78 0.07
C ALA A 100 14.59 9.11 -0.69
N LEU A 101 13.42 9.61 -1.05
CA LEU A 101 13.20 10.93 -1.64
C LEU A 101 12.29 11.74 -0.71
N THR A 102 12.74 12.90 -0.27
CA THR A 102 11.94 13.83 0.54
C THR A 102 11.63 15.11 -0.25
N PRO A 103 10.51 15.79 0.04
CA PRO A 103 10.17 17.05 -0.63
C PRO A 103 11.04 18.21 -0.16
N GLU A 104 11.44 18.20 1.11
CA GLU A 104 12.37 19.17 1.69
C GLU A 104 13.46 18.45 2.51
N PRO A 105 14.65 19.05 2.67
CA PRO A 105 15.60 18.62 3.69
C PRO A 105 14.90 18.66 5.06
N ASP A 106 14.99 17.59 5.85
CA ASP A 106 14.32 17.40 7.15
C ASP A 106 12.79 17.22 7.12
N ALA A 107 12.17 17.06 5.95
CA ALA A 107 10.75 16.68 5.88
C ALA A 107 10.54 15.22 6.34
N ALA A 108 9.58 15.05 7.23
CA ALA A 108 9.22 13.76 7.82
C ALA A 108 8.61 12.75 6.82
N PRO A 109 7.74 13.15 5.86
CA PRO A 109 7.24 12.23 4.84
C PRO A 109 8.25 12.03 3.71
N ARG A 110 8.39 10.79 3.25
CA ARG A 110 9.33 10.39 2.18
C ARG A 110 8.70 9.41 1.21
N ALA A 111 9.19 9.38 -0.03
CA ALA A 111 8.96 8.28 -0.96
C ALA A 111 10.18 7.37 -0.97
N GLU A 112 9.99 6.09 -0.70
CA GLU A 112 11.00 5.05 -0.87
C GLU A 112 10.92 4.51 -2.30
N LEU A 113 11.97 4.75 -3.07
CA LEU A 113 12.07 4.42 -4.50
C LEU A 113 12.85 3.10 -4.66
N CYS A 114 12.38 2.19 -5.50
CA CYS A 114 13.08 0.93 -5.79
C CYS A 114 13.66 0.93 -7.20
N SER A 115 14.98 0.96 -7.33
CA SER A 115 15.67 0.87 -8.63
C SER A 115 15.49 -0.48 -9.33
N GLY A 116 15.14 -1.54 -8.59
CA GLY A 116 14.94 -2.88 -9.15
C GLY A 116 13.63 -3.06 -9.92
N CYS A 117 12.54 -2.44 -9.48
CA CYS A 117 11.23 -2.57 -10.14
C CYS A 117 10.64 -1.25 -10.65
N GLY A 118 11.28 -0.10 -10.35
CA GLY A 118 10.78 1.23 -10.70
C GLY A 118 9.55 1.67 -9.90
N ALA A 119 9.20 0.94 -8.84
CA ALA A 119 8.10 1.29 -7.95
C ALA A 119 8.53 2.30 -6.87
N TYR A 120 7.56 2.99 -6.27
CA TYR A 120 7.76 3.73 -5.03
C TYR A 120 6.67 3.49 -3.99
N LEU A 121 7.01 3.65 -2.71
CA LEU A 121 6.08 3.61 -1.58
C LEU A 121 6.25 4.87 -0.75
N LYS A 122 5.14 5.54 -0.41
CA LYS A 122 5.16 6.65 0.54
C LYS A 122 5.29 6.15 1.96
N TRP A 123 6.08 6.85 2.75
CA TRP A 123 6.22 6.67 4.18
C TRP A 123 5.87 7.99 4.87
N LEU A 124 4.80 7.97 5.66
CA LEU A 124 4.30 9.13 6.41
C LEU A 124 4.76 9.03 7.87
N ASP A 125 5.21 10.14 8.42
CA ASP A 125 5.58 10.24 9.84
C ASP A 125 4.42 10.89 10.58
N LEU A 126 3.59 10.06 11.20
CA LEU A 126 2.37 10.46 11.88
C LEU A 126 2.48 10.09 13.36
N PRO A 127 2.01 10.97 14.28
CA PRO A 127 2.14 10.74 15.71
C PRO A 127 1.25 9.59 16.23
N GLU A 128 0.17 9.29 15.53
CA GLU A 128 -0.77 8.24 15.86
C GLU A 128 -1.10 7.40 14.61
N PRO A 129 -1.51 6.13 14.76
CA PRO A 129 -1.95 5.32 13.63
C PRO A 129 -3.13 5.95 12.91
N THR A 130 -3.07 6.02 11.57
CA THR A 130 -4.13 6.65 10.78
C THR A 130 -5.45 5.88 10.91
N PRO A 131 -6.58 6.52 11.28
CA PRO A 131 -7.90 5.90 11.26
C PRO A 131 -8.30 5.43 9.85
N PHE A 132 -9.11 4.38 9.74
CA PHE A 132 -9.49 3.80 8.44
C PHE A 132 -10.07 4.85 7.46
N GLU A 133 -10.93 5.72 7.97
CA GLU A 133 -11.63 6.77 7.23
C GLU A 133 -10.68 7.83 6.67
N LEU A 134 -9.51 7.99 7.30
CA LEU A 134 -8.49 8.97 6.92
C LEU A 134 -7.40 8.36 6.02
N LEU A 135 -7.32 7.03 5.87
CA LEU A 135 -6.30 6.41 5.01
C LEU A 135 -6.30 6.96 3.57
N PRO A 136 -7.44 7.07 2.85
CA PRO A 136 -7.41 7.66 1.51
C PRO A 136 -7.08 9.16 1.53
N VAL A 137 -7.42 9.86 2.61
CA VAL A 137 -7.19 11.29 2.78
C VAL A 137 -5.69 11.57 2.96
N GLU A 138 -5.00 10.80 3.79
CA GLU A 138 -3.56 10.93 4.02
C GLU A 138 -2.74 10.53 2.78
N ASP A 139 -3.19 9.51 2.04
CA ASP A 139 -2.59 9.17 0.74
C ASP A 139 -2.73 10.35 -0.23
N LEU A 140 -3.91 10.97 -0.30
CA LEU A 140 -4.12 12.13 -1.18
C LEU A 140 -3.34 13.37 -0.69
N ALA A 141 -3.33 13.67 0.61
CA ALA A 141 -2.65 14.82 1.18
C ALA A 141 -1.13 14.79 0.92
N SER A 142 -0.56 13.58 0.77
CA SER A 142 0.85 13.35 0.46
C SER A 142 1.18 13.29 -1.05
N THR A 143 0.27 13.75 -1.92
CA THR A 143 0.48 13.87 -3.39
C THR A 143 1.80 14.52 -3.81
N PRO A 144 2.37 15.53 -3.11
CA PRO A 144 3.67 16.07 -3.47
C PRO A 144 4.79 15.01 -3.59
N LEU A 145 4.74 13.93 -2.81
CA LEU A 145 5.67 12.80 -2.93
C LEU A 145 5.48 12.02 -4.23
N ASP A 146 4.22 11.77 -4.61
CA ASP A 146 3.90 11.06 -5.85
C ASP A 146 4.41 11.87 -7.06
N VAL A 147 4.23 13.19 -7.06
CA VAL A 147 4.76 14.09 -8.10
C VAL A 147 6.29 14.00 -8.21
N LEU A 148 7.00 14.04 -7.08
CA LEU A 148 8.46 13.94 -7.05
C LEU A 148 8.96 12.58 -7.55
N ALA A 149 8.31 11.48 -7.18
CA ALA A 149 8.66 10.14 -7.64
C ALA A 149 8.42 9.99 -9.16
N VAL A 150 7.29 10.48 -9.66
CA VAL A 150 6.96 10.45 -11.10
C VAL A 150 7.94 11.27 -11.92
N GLN A 151 8.35 12.45 -11.45
CA GLN A 151 9.39 13.25 -12.12
C GLN A 151 10.75 12.53 -12.21
N LYS A 152 10.99 11.54 -11.35
CA LYS A 152 12.18 10.67 -11.38
C LYS A 152 11.96 9.37 -12.16
N GLY A 153 10.79 9.17 -12.78
CA GLY A 153 10.46 8.00 -13.59
C GLY A 153 9.95 6.79 -12.80
N PHE A 154 9.51 6.97 -11.55
CA PHE A 154 8.94 5.91 -10.73
C PHE A 154 7.42 5.93 -10.77
N GLY A 155 6.79 4.76 -10.66
CA GLY A 155 5.34 4.60 -10.68
C GLY A 155 4.81 3.78 -9.49
N ARG A 156 3.50 3.82 -9.27
CA ARG A 156 2.84 2.81 -8.42
C ARG A 156 2.44 1.62 -9.29
N PRO A 157 2.69 0.38 -8.84
CA PRO A 157 2.23 -0.80 -9.58
C PRO A 157 0.70 -0.90 -9.59
N SER A 158 0.18 -1.54 -10.64
CA SER A 158 -1.17 -2.10 -10.62
C SER A 158 -1.30 -3.14 -9.50
N LEU A 159 -2.53 -3.51 -9.16
CA LEU A 159 -2.80 -4.53 -8.13
C LEU A 159 -1.98 -5.80 -8.36
N PRO A 160 -1.55 -6.50 -7.29
CA PRO A 160 -0.78 -7.73 -7.45
C PRO A 160 -1.56 -8.75 -8.27
N ASP A 161 -0.91 -9.33 -9.26
CA ASP A 161 -1.41 -10.52 -9.93
C ASP A 161 -1.12 -11.73 -9.04
N LEU A 162 -2.08 -12.10 -8.18
CA LEU A 162 -1.94 -13.21 -7.24
C LEU A 162 -1.90 -14.59 -7.91
N GLY A 163 -1.95 -14.66 -9.26
CA GLY A 163 -1.94 -15.89 -10.04
C GLY A 163 -1.06 -15.87 -11.30
N GLY A 164 -0.28 -14.80 -11.54
CA GLY A 164 0.56 -14.65 -12.73
C GLY A 164 2.01 -14.26 -12.40
N PRO A 165 2.93 -14.27 -13.40
CA PRO A 165 4.31 -13.89 -13.17
C PRO A 165 4.41 -12.42 -12.69
N GLU A 166 5.39 -12.13 -11.82
CA GLU A 166 5.63 -10.79 -11.26
C GLU A 166 5.69 -9.72 -12.36
N ARG A 167 4.65 -8.88 -12.45
CA ARG A 167 4.64 -7.73 -13.38
C ARG A 167 5.29 -6.54 -12.70
N HIS A 168 6.47 -6.12 -13.18
CA HIS A 168 7.09 -4.88 -12.72
C HIS A 168 6.33 -3.67 -13.29
N PRO A 169 6.09 -2.61 -12.48
CA PRO A 169 5.31 -1.43 -12.88
C PRO A 169 5.81 -0.71 -14.14
N CYS A 170 7.07 -0.92 -14.54
CA CYS A 170 7.70 -0.24 -15.66
C CYS A 170 7.81 -1.08 -16.95
N GLN A 171 7.23 -2.29 -17.01
CA GLN A 171 7.06 -2.96 -18.28
C GLN A 171 5.85 -2.37 -19.00
N VAL A 172 6.05 -1.21 -19.63
CA VAL A 172 5.16 -0.77 -20.71
C VAL A 172 5.28 -1.83 -21.78
N GLU A 173 4.24 -2.65 -21.98
CA GLU A 173 4.14 -3.49 -23.17
C GLU A 173 4.17 -2.54 -24.38
N ASP A 174 5.21 -2.68 -25.20
CA ASP A 174 5.30 -1.98 -26.48
C ASP A 174 4.05 -2.37 -27.29
N PRO A 175 3.20 -1.43 -27.75
CA PRO A 175 1.96 -1.75 -28.47
C PRO A 175 2.17 -2.37 -29.87
N ALA A 176 3.36 -2.93 -30.12
CA ALA A 176 3.78 -3.54 -31.38
C ALA A 176 4.13 -5.03 -31.24
N GLN A 177 3.23 -5.82 -30.62
CA GLN A 177 3.13 -7.27 -30.85
C GLN A 177 1.71 -7.66 -31.26
#